data_AF-A0A844HNW9-F1
#
_entry.id   AF-A0A844HNW9-F1
#
_cell.length_a   1.000
_cell.length_b   1.000
_cell.length_c   1.000
_cell.angle_alpha   90.00
_cell.angle_beta   90.00
_cell.angle_gamma   90.00
#
_symmetry.space_group_name_H-M   'P 1'
#
loop_
_entity.id
_entity.type
_entity.pdbx_description
1 polymer ?
#
loop_
_entity_poly.entity_id
_entity_poly.type
_entity_poly.pdbx_seq_one_letter_code
_entity_poly.pdbx_strand_id
1 'polypeptide(L)'
;MNYFAIYWTFPAPWAGFASLGDDVDEAARKSRTISYQRDQIRRHARKVKRTIVVERAFLERAPDRGSVEVADEIAAAVAKRPELKPIMVDFGDTLSWRPHHILISRMRTLGADLLPADEDSIIDGARFHPAAHFQEWNRQYEAHIAAKPEHRARILQAVQEDGADAEALNGVGLRTHTGKLWTRDNLRKFLKAR
;
A
#
# COMPACT_ATOMS: atom_id res chain seq x y z
N MET A 1 12.76 4.96 -26.84
CA MET A 1 11.84 4.14 -26.04
C MET A 1 11.19 5.02 -24.99
N ASN A 2 9.87 4.97 -24.88
CA ASN A 2 9.09 5.71 -23.89
C ASN A 2 8.72 4.79 -22.71
N TYR A 3 8.22 5.35 -21.62
CA TYR A 3 8.02 4.62 -20.37
C TYR A 3 6.56 4.23 -20.12
N PHE A 4 6.40 3.04 -19.54
CA PHE A 4 5.24 2.63 -18.74
C PHE A 4 5.65 2.77 -17.27
N ALA A 5 5.11 3.76 -16.57
CA ALA A 5 5.42 4.00 -15.16
C ALA A 5 4.52 3.17 -14.24
N ILE A 6 5.15 2.46 -13.32
CA ILE A 6 4.52 1.56 -12.36
C ILE A 6 4.70 2.14 -10.97
N TYR A 7 3.59 2.33 -10.26
CA TYR A 7 3.58 2.75 -8.86
C TYR A 7 2.92 1.67 -8.02
N TRP A 8 3.46 1.40 -6.83
CA TRP A 8 2.89 0.37 -5.98
C TRP A 8 2.95 0.76 -4.50
N THR A 9 2.06 0.17 -3.69
CA THR A 9 2.08 0.34 -2.24
C THR A 9 1.34 -0.80 -1.55
N PHE A 10 1.57 -0.96 -0.24
CA PHE A 10 0.84 -1.92 0.58
C PHE A 10 -0.50 -1.35 1.06
N PRO A 11 -1.55 -2.18 1.16
CA PRO A 11 -2.80 -1.77 1.79
C PRO A 11 -2.59 -1.65 3.30
N ALA A 12 -3.32 -0.73 3.92
CA ALA A 12 -3.43 -0.63 5.37
C ALA A 12 -4.90 -0.46 5.78
N PRO A 13 -5.68 -1.55 5.74
CA PRO A 13 -7.10 -1.51 6.06
C PRO A 13 -7.38 -1.01 7.48
N TRP A 14 -6.47 -1.31 8.42
CA TRP A 14 -6.54 -0.82 9.81
C TRP A 14 -6.44 0.71 9.92
N ALA A 15 -5.85 1.38 8.93
CA ALA A 15 -5.76 2.83 8.80
C ALA A 15 -6.76 3.40 7.79
N GLY A 16 -7.75 2.61 7.34
CA GLY A 16 -8.74 3.03 6.35
C GLY A 16 -8.25 3.08 4.90
N PHE A 17 -7.04 2.58 4.62
CA PHE A 17 -6.45 2.58 3.28
C PHE A 17 -6.51 1.18 2.65
N ALA A 18 -7.54 0.93 1.83
CA ALA A 18 -7.78 -0.38 1.21
C ALA A 18 -8.04 -0.33 -0.30
N SER A 19 -8.01 0.86 -0.92
CA SER A 19 -8.21 1.02 -2.36
C SER A 19 -7.50 2.28 -2.88
N LEU A 20 -7.11 2.27 -4.15
CA LEU A 20 -6.41 3.38 -4.81
C LEU A 20 -7.35 4.31 -5.59
N GLY A 21 -8.51 3.83 -6.02
CA GLY A 21 -9.30 4.47 -7.08
C GLY A 21 -8.82 4.03 -8.47
N ASP A 22 -9.47 4.53 -9.53
CA ASP A 22 -9.18 4.13 -10.92
C ASP A 22 -8.11 5.03 -11.58
N ASP A 23 -7.76 6.14 -10.93
CA ASP A 23 -6.85 7.16 -11.43
C ASP A 23 -5.57 7.25 -10.60
N VAL A 24 -4.44 7.47 -11.29
CA VAL A 24 -3.12 7.63 -10.67
C VAL A 24 -3.04 8.90 -9.83
N ASP A 25 -3.69 9.99 -10.26
CA ASP A 25 -3.63 11.23 -9.51
C ASP A 25 -4.48 11.15 -8.23
N GLU A 26 -5.61 10.44 -8.26
CA GLU A 26 -6.33 10.03 -7.05
C GLU A 26 -5.48 9.13 -6.13
N ALA A 27 -4.83 8.12 -6.68
CA ALA A 27 -3.97 7.21 -5.92
C ALA A 27 -2.81 7.96 -5.22
N ALA A 28 -2.20 8.92 -5.93
CA ALA A 28 -1.13 9.77 -5.38
C ALA A 28 -1.63 10.71 -4.27
N ARG A 29 -2.87 11.21 -4.34
CA ARG A 29 -3.47 11.99 -3.26
C ARG A 29 -3.72 11.16 -2.00
N LYS A 30 -4.04 9.87 -2.15
CA LYS A 30 -4.31 8.95 -1.03
C LYS A 30 -3.03 8.34 -0.43
N SER A 31 -1.95 8.22 -1.20
CA SER A 31 -0.73 7.56 -0.78
C SER A 31 0.50 8.42 -1.04
N ARG A 32 1.17 8.84 0.05
CA ARG A 32 2.45 9.56 -0.03
C ARG A 32 3.52 8.74 -0.75
N THR A 33 3.51 7.41 -0.61
CA THR A 33 4.42 6.51 -1.32
C THR A 33 4.19 6.52 -2.83
N ILE A 34 2.94 6.57 -3.29
CA ILE A 34 2.63 6.69 -4.74
C ILE A 34 2.99 8.09 -5.24
N SER A 35 2.66 9.14 -4.47
CA SER A 35 3.03 10.52 -4.82
C SER A 35 4.54 10.66 -5.00
N TYR A 36 5.32 10.08 -4.09
CA TYR A 36 6.77 9.99 -4.16
C TYR A 36 7.27 9.27 -5.42
N GLN A 37 6.81 8.05 -5.69
CA GLN A 37 7.25 7.28 -6.86
C GLN A 37 6.94 8.01 -8.17
N ARG A 38 5.76 8.61 -8.25
CA ARG A 38 5.30 9.39 -9.41
C ARG A 38 6.20 10.59 -9.65
N ASP A 39 6.49 11.39 -8.62
CA ASP A 39 7.41 12.52 -8.73
C ASP A 39 8.80 12.06 -9.20
N GLN A 40 9.37 11.05 -8.54
CA GLN A 40 10.71 10.57 -8.85
C GLN A 40 10.83 10.06 -10.30
N ILE A 41 9.87 9.24 -10.75
CA ILE A 41 9.84 8.70 -12.11
C ILE A 41 9.64 9.83 -13.14
N ARG A 42 8.76 10.80 -12.87
CA ARG A 42 8.56 11.97 -13.75
C ARG A 42 9.83 12.82 -13.84
N ARG A 43 10.52 13.09 -12.72
CA ARG A 43 11.81 13.79 -12.72
C ARG A 43 12.87 13.02 -13.52
N HIS A 44 12.95 11.71 -13.33
CA HIS A 44 13.87 10.87 -14.09
C HIS A 44 13.59 10.93 -15.59
N ALA A 45 12.34 10.73 -16.01
CA ALA A 45 11.94 10.77 -17.42
C ALA A 45 12.31 12.11 -18.09
N ARG A 46 12.08 13.25 -17.40
CA ARG A 46 12.53 14.57 -17.87
C ARG A 46 14.05 14.64 -18.02
N LYS A 47 14.80 14.17 -17.03
CA LYS A 47 16.28 14.16 -17.05
C LYS A 47 16.84 13.36 -18.23
N VAL A 48 16.25 12.21 -18.54
CA VAL A 48 16.67 11.36 -19.67
C VAL A 48 15.97 11.67 -20.99
N LYS A 49 15.20 12.78 -21.05
CA LYS A 49 14.43 13.22 -22.23
C LYS A 49 13.55 12.12 -22.83
N ARG A 50 12.85 11.37 -21.96
CA ARG A 50 11.86 10.35 -22.33
C ARG A 50 10.48 10.77 -21.89
N THR A 51 9.46 10.24 -22.58
CA THR A 51 8.06 10.48 -22.27
C THR A 51 7.48 9.31 -21.48
N ILE A 52 6.67 9.60 -20.47
CA ILE A 52 5.82 8.60 -19.81
C ILE A 52 4.51 8.55 -20.59
N VAL A 53 4.21 7.42 -21.21
CA VAL A 53 3.03 7.24 -22.07
C VAL A 53 1.87 6.61 -21.30
N VAL A 54 2.18 5.79 -20.30
CA VAL A 54 1.20 5.18 -19.41
C VAL A 54 1.71 5.29 -17.98
N GLU A 55 0.82 5.67 -17.08
CA GLU A 55 1.02 5.63 -15.63
C GLU A 55 -0.03 4.70 -15.04
N ARG A 56 0.37 3.80 -14.13
CA ARG A 56 -0.59 2.95 -13.42
C ARG A 56 -0.12 2.66 -12.00
N ALA A 57 -1.06 2.78 -11.07
CA ALA A 57 -0.87 2.45 -9.67
C ALA A 57 -1.46 1.06 -9.36
N PHE A 58 -0.77 0.30 -8.52
CA PHE A 58 -1.15 -1.05 -8.11
C PHE A 58 -1.15 -1.14 -6.59
N LEU A 59 -2.19 -1.73 -6.02
CA LEU A 59 -2.26 -2.00 -4.59
C LEU A 59 -1.92 -3.46 -4.36
N GLU A 60 -0.97 -3.71 -3.47
CA GLU A 60 -0.71 -5.07 -3.02
C GLU A 60 -1.98 -5.66 -2.37
N ARG A 61 -2.26 -6.95 -2.61
CA ARG A 61 -3.41 -7.65 -2.03
C ARG A 61 -3.10 -8.16 -0.62
N ALA A 62 -1.84 -8.45 -0.33
CA ALA A 62 -1.37 -8.89 0.97
C ALA A 62 -0.64 -7.76 1.72
N PRO A 63 -1.13 -7.31 2.90
CA PRO A 63 -0.58 -6.15 3.60
C PRO A 63 0.88 -6.29 4.04
N ASP A 64 1.44 -7.50 4.02
CA ASP A 64 2.73 -7.80 4.62
C ASP A 64 3.69 -8.61 3.72
N ARG A 65 3.26 -9.00 2.52
CA ARG A 65 4.06 -9.77 1.56
C ARG A 65 3.80 -9.30 0.16
N GLY A 66 4.86 -9.26 -0.63
CA GLY A 66 4.71 -9.15 -2.05
C GLY A 66 4.05 -10.38 -2.63
N SER A 67 2.94 -10.22 -3.35
CA SER A 67 2.20 -11.32 -3.93
C SER A 67 2.60 -11.56 -5.38
N VAL A 68 2.44 -12.81 -5.82
CA VAL A 68 2.64 -13.17 -7.24
C VAL A 68 1.55 -12.51 -8.08
N GLU A 69 0.36 -12.38 -7.52
CA GLU A 69 -0.83 -11.83 -8.14
C GLU A 69 -0.62 -10.39 -8.61
N VAL A 70 -0.03 -9.52 -7.79
CA VAL A 70 0.27 -8.13 -8.20
C VAL A 70 1.40 -8.09 -9.21
N ALA A 71 2.44 -8.92 -9.04
CA ALA A 71 3.53 -9.00 -10.02
C ALA A 71 3.03 -9.46 -11.41
N ASP A 72 2.09 -10.40 -11.44
CA ASP A 72 1.46 -10.90 -12.67
C ASP A 72 0.46 -9.90 -13.27
N GLU A 73 -0.29 -9.17 -12.43
CA GLU A 73 -1.15 -8.09 -12.91
C GLU A 73 -0.33 -7.01 -13.63
N ILE A 74 0.79 -6.59 -13.02
CA ILE A 74 1.72 -5.63 -13.61
C ILE A 74 2.31 -6.19 -14.90
N ALA A 75 2.78 -7.45 -14.89
CA ALA A 75 3.34 -8.08 -16.07
C ALA A 75 2.34 -8.15 -17.24
N ALA A 76 1.07 -8.49 -16.95
CA ALA A 76 0.01 -8.51 -17.95
C ALA A 76 -0.31 -7.11 -18.50
N ALA A 77 -0.24 -6.07 -17.66
CA ALA A 77 -0.42 -4.69 -18.11
C ALA A 77 0.73 -4.21 -19.01
N VAL A 78 1.98 -4.55 -18.66
CA VAL A 78 3.18 -4.23 -19.46
C VAL A 78 3.17 -4.99 -20.79
N ALA A 79 2.79 -6.28 -20.79
CA ALA A 79 2.75 -7.10 -21.99
C ALA A 79 1.78 -6.57 -23.07
N LYS A 80 0.76 -5.81 -22.68
CA LYS A 80 -0.16 -5.13 -23.62
C LYS A 80 0.47 -3.94 -24.34
N ARG A 81 1.63 -3.46 -23.87
CA ARG A 81 2.33 -2.27 -24.37
C ARG A 81 3.82 -2.57 -24.60
N PRO A 82 4.18 -3.54 -25.46
CA PRO A 82 5.56 -3.99 -25.65
C PRO A 82 6.49 -2.90 -26.21
N GLU A 83 5.94 -1.83 -26.77
CA GLU A 83 6.68 -0.66 -27.25
C GLU A 83 7.19 0.26 -26.12
N LEU A 84 6.70 0.07 -24.90
CA LEU A 84 7.06 0.86 -23.73
C LEU A 84 8.02 0.08 -22.82
N LYS A 85 9.03 0.77 -22.29
CA LYS A 85 9.89 0.22 -21.25
C LYS A 85 9.19 0.36 -19.88
N PRO A 86 9.02 -0.70 -19.09
CA PRO A 86 8.55 -0.54 -17.72
C PRO A 86 9.58 0.22 -16.87
N ILE A 87 9.12 1.09 -15.99
CA ILE A 87 9.96 1.81 -15.00
C ILE A 87 9.25 1.81 -13.64
N MET A 88 10.01 1.59 -12.59
CA MET A 88 9.52 1.49 -11.21
C MET A 88 10.58 1.96 -10.22
N VAL A 89 10.16 2.43 -9.05
CA VAL A 89 11.09 2.67 -7.93
C VAL A 89 11.32 1.38 -7.16
N ASP A 90 12.58 1.08 -6.86
CA ASP A 90 13.01 0.01 -6.00
C ASP A 90 13.35 0.56 -4.61
N PHE A 91 12.55 0.17 -3.62
CA PHE A 91 12.77 0.48 -2.21
C PHE A 91 13.65 -0.56 -1.51
N GLY A 92 14.10 -1.61 -2.21
CA GLY A 92 14.83 -2.75 -1.63
C GLY A 92 16.13 -2.36 -0.93
N ASP A 93 16.83 -1.34 -1.44
CA ASP A 93 18.06 -0.82 -0.84
C ASP A 93 17.78 0.15 0.32
N THR A 94 16.53 0.58 0.49
CA THR A 94 16.12 1.48 1.57
C THR A 94 15.77 0.68 2.82
N LEU A 95 16.76 0.55 3.72
CA LEU A 95 16.64 0.06 5.10
C LEU A 95 16.22 -1.41 5.32
N SER A 96 16.47 -2.33 4.40
CA SER A 96 16.09 -3.74 4.60
C SER A 96 14.59 -3.93 4.88
N TRP A 97 13.78 -2.92 4.52
CA TRP A 97 12.34 -2.98 4.65
C TRP A 97 11.81 -3.96 3.61
N ARG A 98 11.23 -5.07 4.09
CA ARG A 98 10.77 -6.26 3.37
C ARG A 98 10.88 -6.13 1.83
N PRO A 99 12.03 -6.49 1.23
CA PRO A 99 12.19 -6.38 -0.21
C PRO A 99 11.07 -7.13 -0.90
N HIS A 100 10.39 -6.47 -1.83
CA HIS A 100 9.31 -7.06 -2.61
C HIS A 100 9.89 -7.96 -3.71
N HIS A 101 10.70 -8.93 -3.29
CA HIS A 101 11.60 -9.74 -4.12
C HIS A 101 10.90 -10.39 -5.31
N ILE A 102 9.64 -10.83 -5.16
CA ILE A 102 8.84 -11.38 -6.25
C ILE A 102 8.60 -10.31 -7.34
N LEU A 103 8.15 -9.12 -6.95
CA LEU A 103 7.88 -8.03 -7.89
C LEU A 103 9.18 -7.53 -8.53
N ILE A 104 10.22 -7.30 -7.72
CA ILE A 104 11.52 -6.86 -8.23
C ILE A 104 12.09 -7.89 -9.21
N SER A 105 12.07 -9.17 -8.86
CA SER A 105 12.52 -10.26 -9.76
C SER A 105 11.71 -10.27 -11.06
N ARG A 106 10.38 -10.19 -10.97
CA ARG A 106 9.49 -10.14 -12.13
C ARG A 106 9.78 -8.93 -13.03
N MET A 107 9.97 -7.76 -12.44
CA MET A 107 10.29 -6.52 -13.18
C MET A 107 11.67 -6.60 -13.85
N ARG A 108 12.66 -7.22 -13.20
CA ARG A 108 13.97 -7.49 -13.84
C ARG A 108 13.83 -8.42 -15.05
N THR A 109 13.03 -9.48 -14.96
CA THR A 109 12.74 -10.37 -16.10
C THR A 109 12.06 -9.63 -17.26
N LEU A 110 11.25 -8.61 -16.98
CA LEU A 110 10.60 -7.76 -17.98
C LEU A 110 11.50 -6.64 -18.51
N GLY A 111 12.76 -6.54 -18.06
CA GLY A 111 13.69 -5.50 -18.49
C GLY A 111 13.34 -4.11 -17.99
N ALA A 112 12.69 -4.01 -16.83
CA ALA A 112 12.30 -2.72 -16.25
C ALA A 112 13.49 -1.89 -15.80
N ASP A 113 13.39 -0.57 -15.96
CA ASP A 113 14.27 0.38 -15.29
C ASP A 113 13.85 0.47 -13.81
N LEU A 114 14.72 -0.01 -12.92
CA LEU A 114 14.53 0.10 -11.47
C LEU A 114 15.31 1.30 -10.96
N LEU A 115 14.59 2.32 -10.48
CA LEU A 115 15.18 3.51 -9.90
C LEU A 115 15.42 3.29 -8.40
N PRO A 116 16.63 3.55 -7.87
CA PRO A 116 16.83 3.54 -6.43
C PRO A 116 16.01 4.68 -5.80
N ALA A 117 15.54 4.51 -4.58
CA ALA A 117 14.84 5.56 -3.86
C ALA A 117 15.76 6.76 -3.58
N ASP A 118 15.32 7.95 -3.99
CA ASP A 118 15.91 9.26 -3.70
C ASP A 118 15.50 9.74 -2.29
N GLU A 119 16.45 10.21 -1.48
CA GLU A 119 16.23 10.64 -0.08
C GLU A 119 15.81 12.11 0.04
N ASP A 120 15.90 12.89 -1.04
CA ASP A 120 15.74 14.36 -1.02
C ASP A 120 14.50 14.86 -1.80
N SER A 121 13.49 14.00 -1.94
CA SER A 121 12.26 14.38 -2.64
C SER A 121 11.38 15.29 -1.75
N ILE A 122 10.75 16.29 -2.38
CA ILE A 122 9.72 17.12 -1.75
C ILE A 122 8.36 16.68 -2.27
N ILE A 123 7.51 16.18 -1.38
CA ILE A 123 6.18 15.66 -1.67
C ILE A 123 5.16 16.43 -0.83
N ASP A 124 4.18 17.04 -1.50
CA ASP A 124 3.13 17.86 -0.87
C ASP A 124 3.69 18.96 0.06
N GLY A 125 4.79 19.60 -0.38
CA GLY A 125 5.44 20.69 0.36
C GLY A 125 6.32 20.24 1.54
N ALA A 126 6.42 18.93 1.80
CA ALA A 126 7.25 18.38 2.87
C ALA A 126 8.36 17.47 2.31
N ARG A 127 9.50 17.42 3.00
CA ARG A 127 10.55 16.46 2.67
C ARG A 127 10.04 15.03 2.90
N PHE A 128 10.28 14.17 1.92
CA PHE A 128 9.97 12.75 1.98
C PHE A 128 11.27 11.97 1.98
N HIS A 129 11.62 11.42 3.14
CA HIS A 129 12.73 10.49 3.28
C HIS A 129 12.14 9.07 3.38
N PRO A 130 12.24 8.22 2.34
CA PRO A 130 11.52 6.95 2.29
C PRO A 130 11.84 6.06 3.49
N ALA A 131 13.11 6.03 3.88
CA ALA A 131 13.60 5.34 5.06
C ALA A 131 12.87 5.74 6.36
N ALA A 132 12.84 7.04 6.69
CA ALA A 132 12.13 7.54 7.87
C ALA A 132 10.61 7.32 7.77
N HIS A 133 10.04 7.48 6.57
CA HIS A 133 8.63 7.24 6.32
C HIS A 133 8.23 5.79 6.63
N PHE A 134 8.98 4.81 6.13
CA PHE A 134 8.69 3.39 6.37
C PHE A 134 8.99 2.96 7.80
N GLN A 135 10.01 3.51 8.45
CA GLN A 135 10.26 3.28 9.88
C GLN A 135 9.09 3.77 10.75
N GLU A 136 8.59 4.97 10.49
CA GLU A 136 7.44 5.50 11.21
C GLU A 136 6.19 4.65 10.96
N TRP A 137 5.98 4.22 9.71
CA TRP A 137 4.89 3.31 9.38
C TRP A 137 4.99 1.96 10.14
N ASN A 138 6.19 1.41 10.27
CA ASN A 138 6.42 0.20 11.06
C ASN A 138 6.04 0.39 12.52
N ARG A 139 6.47 1.50 13.14
CA ARG A 139 6.13 1.80 14.53
C ARG A 139 4.63 1.87 14.73
N GLN A 140 3.91 2.51 13.81
CA GLN A 140 2.44 2.58 13.86
C GLN A 140 1.81 1.20 13.71
N TYR A 141 2.32 0.37 12.80
CA TYR A 141 1.85 -1.00 12.62
C TYR A 141 2.11 -1.87 13.87
N GLU A 142 3.30 -1.80 14.46
CA GLU A 142 3.64 -2.50 15.70
C GLU A 142 2.75 -2.05 16.87
N ALA A 143 2.54 -0.75 17.02
CA ALA A 143 1.63 -0.20 18.02
C ALA A 143 0.18 -0.68 17.79
N HIS A 144 -0.26 -0.74 16.53
CA HIS A 144 -1.58 -1.27 16.18
C HIS A 144 -1.75 -2.74 16.56
N ILE A 145 -0.74 -3.58 16.29
CA ILE A 145 -0.73 -4.99 16.69
C ILE A 145 -0.71 -5.14 18.21
N ALA A 146 0.12 -4.34 18.90
CA ALA A 146 0.20 -4.33 20.36
C ALA A 146 -1.13 -3.94 21.01
N ALA A 147 -1.91 -3.04 20.39
CA ALA A 147 -3.21 -2.58 20.86
C ALA A 147 -4.36 -3.61 20.72
N LYS A 148 -4.07 -4.83 20.26
CA LYS A 148 -5.09 -5.88 20.02
C LYS A 148 -5.83 -6.31 21.29
N PRO A 149 -5.18 -6.50 22.46
CA PRO A 149 -5.88 -6.81 23.71
C PRO A 149 -6.82 -5.69 24.16
N GLU A 150 -6.38 -4.42 24.11
CA GLU A 150 -7.19 -3.26 24.48
C GLU A 150 -8.37 -3.08 23.53
N HIS A 151 -8.16 -3.29 22.24
CA HIS A 151 -9.24 -3.31 21.26
C HIS A 151 -10.28 -4.39 21.62
N ARG A 152 -9.83 -5.61 21.95
CA ARG A 152 -10.73 -6.69 22.34
C ARG A 152 -11.53 -6.35 23.60
N ALA A 153 -10.89 -5.81 24.62
CA ALA A 153 -11.56 -5.40 25.86
C ALA A 153 -12.68 -4.37 25.58
N ARG A 154 -12.40 -3.39 24.73
CA ARG A 154 -13.37 -2.35 24.34
C ARG A 154 -14.60 -2.92 23.62
N ILE A 155 -14.40 -3.86 22.70
CA ILE A 155 -15.52 -4.51 21.99
C ILE A 155 -16.35 -5.36 22.96
N LEU A 156 -15.70 -6.09 23.88
CA LEU A 156 -16.40 -6.88 24.88
C LEU A 156 -17.22 -6.00 25.82
N GLN A 157 -16.70 -4.83 26.21
CA GLN A 157 -17.42 -3.86 27.03
C GLN A 157 -18.66 -3.33 26.29
N ALA A 158 -18.52 -2.87 25.03
CA ALA A 158 -19.65 -2.39 24.24
C ALA A 158 -20.74 -3.46 24.05
N VAL A 159 -20.33 -4.73 23.86
CA VAL A 159 -21.26 -5.87 23.77
C VAL A 159 -21.99 -6.13 25.10
N GLN A 160 -21.36 -5.87 26.25
CA GLN A 160 -21.99 -6.00 27.56
C GLN A 160 -23.00 -4.88 27.84
N GLU A 161 -22.70 -3.66 27.41
CA GLU A 161 -23.53 -2.47 27.63
C GLU A 161 -24.74 -2.43 26.68
N ASP A 162 -24.52 -2.65 25.38
CA ASP A 162 -25.52 -2.44 24.32
C ASP A 162 -26.04 -3.75 23.69
N GLY A 163 -25.47 -4.89 24.09
CA GLY A 163 -25.77 -6.20 23.52
C GLY A 163 -24.89 -6.59 22.32
N ALA A 164 -24.93 -7.87 21.96
CA ALA A 164 -24.09 -8.45 20.91
C ALA A 164 -24.63 -8.18 19.49
N ASP A 165 -24.66 -6.91 19.08
CA ASP A 165 -25.15 -6.50 17.76
C ASP A 165 -24.06 -5.86 16.89
N ALA A 166 -23.94 -6.37 15.67
CA ALA A 166 -23.00 -5.86 14.68
C ALA A 166 -23.41 -4.48 14.16
N GLU A 167 -24.72 -4.20 14.04
CA GLU A 167 -25.21 -2.89 13.59
C GLU A 167 -24.93 -1.81 14.63
N ALA A 168 -25.23 -2.09 15.91
CA ALA A 168 -24.88 -1.20 17.02
C ALA A 168 -23.39 -0.84 17.05
N LEU A 169 -22.50 -1.85 17.03
CA LEU A 169 -21.04 -1.63 17.00
C LEU A 169 -20.62 -0.78 15.80
N ASN A 170 -21.14 -1.08 14.62
CA ASN A 170 -20.82 -0.33 13.40
C ASN A 170 -21.36 1.10 13.45
N GLY A 171 -22.50 1.34 14.10
CA GLY A 171 -23.14 2.64 14.26
C GLY A 171 -22.36 3.59 15.16
N VAL A 172 -21.71 3.06 16.20
CA VAL A 172 -20.80 3.83 17.08
C VAL A 172 -19.35 3.87 16.57
N GLY A 173 -19.10 3.36 15.36
CA GLY A 173 -17.77 3.38 14.73
C GLY A 173 -16.79 2.35 15.26
N LEU A 174 -17.23 1.39 16.09
CA LEU A 174 -16.41 0.27 16.53
C LEU A 174 -16.29 -0.76 15.40
N ARG A 175 -15.14 -0.80 14.75
CA ARG A 175 -14.81 -1.78 13.68
C ARG A 175 -14.07 -3.00 14.24
N THR A 176 -13.81 -4.00 13.41
CA THR A 176 -12.88 -5.09 13.77
C THR A 176 -11.46 -4.53 13.96
N HIS A 177 -10.58 -5.28 14.61
CA HIS A 177 -9.16 -4.88 14.77
C HIS A 177 -8.50 -4.59 13.41
N THR A 178 -8.90 -5.29 12.36
CA THR A 178 -8.40 -5.06 10.98
C THR A 178 -9.11 -3.92 10.22
N GLY A 179 -10.00 -3.17 10.87
CA GLY A 179 -10.73 -2.04 10.28
C GLY A 179 -12.01 -2.42 9.50
N LYS A 180 -12.40 -3.69 9.47
CA LYS A 180 -13.59 -4.16 8.73
C LYS A 180 -14.88 -3.89 9.51
N LEU A 181 -15.99 -3.86 8.78
CA LEU A 181 -17.33 -3.89 9.37
C LEU A 181 -17.56 -5.18 10.16
N TRP A 182 -18.26 -5.05 11.29
CA TRP A 182 -18.83 -6.22 11.95
C TRP A 182 -19.96 -6.78 11.09
N THR A 183 -19.99 -8.10 11.01
CA THR A 183 -21.10 -8.90 10.49
C THR A 183 -21.52 -9.85 11.61
N ARG A 184 -22.76 -10.36 11.56
CA ARG A 184 -23.23 -11.34 12.54
C ARG A 184 -22.26 -12.54 12.64
N ASP A 185 -21.69 -13.00 11.53
CA ASP A 185 -20.78 -14.14 11.53
C ASP A 185 -19.42 -13.81 12.16
N ASN A 186 -18.79 -12.68 11.79
CA ASN A 186 -17.47 -12.33 12.32
C ASN A 186 -17.53 -11.91 13.80
N LEU A 187 -18.63 -11.29 14.25
CA LEU A 187 -18.86 -10.96 15.66
C LEU A 187 -19.04 -12.25 16.49
N ARG A 188 -19.85 -13.19 16.00
CA ARG A 188 -20.01 -14.50 16.63
C ARG A 188 -18.66 -15.23 16.78
N LYS A 189 -17.80 -15.20 15.75
CA LYS A 189 -16.47 -15.80 15.80
C LYS A 189 -15.57 -15.10 16.81
N PHE A 190 -15.58 -13.77 16.84
CA PHE A 190 -14.82 -12.96 17.79
C PHE A 190 -15.19 -13.25 19.25
N LEU A 191 -16.48 -13.42 19.54
CA LEU A 191 -16.98 -13.74 20.88
C LEU A 191 -16.63 -15.16 21.33
N LYS A 192 -16.45 -16.09 20.37
CA LYS A 192 -16.08 -17.49 20.64
C LYS A 192 -14.57 -17.70 20.77
N ALA A 193 -13.77 -16.90 20.08
CA ALA A 193 -12.31 -16.92 20.26
C ALA A 193 -12.04 -16.54 21.72
N ARG A 194 -11.29 -17.35 22.47
CA ARG A 194 -10.84 -17.01 23.83
C ARG A 194 -9.65 -16.06 23.73
#